data_AF-A0A226DYD7-F1
#
_entry.id   AF-A0A226DYD7-F1
#
_cell.length_a   1.000
_cell.length_b   1.000
_cell.length_c   1.000
_cell.angle_alpha   90.00
_cell.angle_beta   90.00
_cell.angle_gamma   90.00
#
_symmetry.space_group_name_H-M   'P 1'
#
loop_
_entity.id
_entity.type
_entity.pdbx_description
1 polymer ?
#
loop_
_entity_poly.entity_id
_entity_poly.type
_entity_poly.pdbx_seq_one_letter_code
_entity_poly.pdbx_strand_id
1 'polypeptide(L)'
;MMLKTDLTFMGNREFCLFEDNPVPKLHHLNRYHRQEGILNPNPVPIELVQRFTKFSEIPCSRENLSTCYSALNQNADFVSATFNKYFWTFGNWMDDIQFEYKYSQDFRKMQTKYFFTTKYPDWFSVADDSKGLEDFIAYTILSETLYNITIPESIFVNDKYLYFGSATFRYLRGNHQIILIGRKSCSFISCYGIQHERSYELYTKPFHRGVWISIFLVILSFIGLTWATNSFFGNETEPPTGRQVRMSVVEIVIASFSILLEISLSAIDRVIPCKFSAIFWLWILSCVVISNMYKDVFTSEVIKSFRRNPIESNRNSQDMKFIN
;
A
#
# COMPACT_ATOMS: atom_id res chain seq x y z
N MET A 1 -24.30 -1.02 40.38
CA MET A 1 -24.99 -0.75 39.10
C MET A 1 -24.31 -1.63 38.07
N MET A 2 -24.92 -2.76 37.71
CA MET A 2 -24.26 -3.81 36.93
C MET A 2 -24.33 -3.46 35.44
N LEU A 3 -23.23 -2.94 34.88
CA LEU A 3 -23.07 -2.82 33.43
C LEU A 3 -22.98 -4.23 32.84
N LYS A 4 -24.12 -4.79 32.42
CA LYS A 4 -24.20 -5.97 31.54
C LYS A 4 -23.69 -5.58 30.16
N THR A 5 -22.39 -5.33 30.05
CA THR A 5 -21.73 -5.24 28.75
C THR A 5 -21.19 -6.61 28.44
N ASP A 6 -21.69 -7.22 27.37
CA ASP A 6 -21.16 -8.49 26.91
C ASP A 6 -19.70 -8.28 26.49
N LEU A 7 -18.78 -8.79 27.30
CA LEU A 7 -17.33 -8.74 27.12
C LEU A 7 -16.90 -9.19 25.72
N THR A 8 -17.70 -10.04 25.06
CA THR A 8 -17.43 -10.51 23.70
C THR A 8 -17.54 -9.41 22.63
N PHE A 9 -18.21 -8.29 22.93
CA PHE A 9 -18.45 -7.20 21.99
C PHE A 9 -17.64 -5.91 22.27
N MET A 10 -16.76 -5.90 23.30
CA MET A 10 -16.01 -4.69 23.70
C MET A 10 -14.85 -4.31 22.76
N GLY A 11 -14.72 -4.96 21.60
CA GLY A 11 -13.70 -4.67 20.59
C GLY A 11 -12.27 -4.93 21.05
N ASN A 12 -11.34 -4.04 20.70
CA ASN A 12 -9.90 -4.21 20.95
C ASN A 12 -9.52 -4.09 22.44
N ARG A 13 -10.47 -3.75 23.32
CA ARG A 13 -10.23 -3.58 24.75
C ARG A 13 -10.79 -4.81 25.46
N GLU A 14 -9.90 -5.75 25.76
CA GLU A 14 -10.21 -7.08 26.31
C GLU A 14 -10.61 -7.04 27.80
N PHE A 15 -10.95 -5.87 28.35
CA PHE A 15 -11.13 -5.65 29.79
C PHE A 15 -12.53 -5.11 30.10
N CYS A 16 -13.18 -5.68 31.12
CA CYS A 16 -14.39 -5.13 31.74
C CYS A 16 -14.12 -4.86 33.22
N LEU A 17 -14.48 -3.65 33.67
CA LEU A 17 -14.38 -3.24 35.06
C LEU A 17 -15.68 -3.59 35.79
N PHE A 18 -15.56 -4.27 36.93
CA PHE A 18 -16.65 -4.52 37.86
C PHE A 18 -16.36 -3.82 39.18
N GLU A 19 -17.24 -2.89 39.57
CA GLU A 19 -17.15 -2.10 40.80
C GLU A 19 -18.05 -2.63 41.93
N ASP A 20 -18.34 -3.94 41.94
CA ASP A 20 -19.29 -4.52 42.90
C ASP A 20 -18.66 -4.88 44.27
N ASN A 21 -17.38 -4.56 44.51
CA ASN A 21 -16.64 -4.93 45.74
C ASN A 21 -15.72 -3.80 46.27
N PRO A 22 -15.25 -3.86 47.54
CA PRO A 22 -14.34 -2.85 48.11
C PRO A 22 -12.99 -2.77 47.39
N VAL A 23 -12.65 -3.77 46.57
CA VAL A 23 -11.53 -3.74 45.64
C VAL A 23 -12.10 -3.85 44.22
N PRO A 24 -11.89 -2.86 43.34
CA PRO A 24 -12.35 -2.94 41.96
C PRO A 24 -11.66 -4.12 41.27
N LYS A 25 -12.45 -4.94 40.58
CA LYS A 25 -11.96 -6.10 39.84
C LYS A 25 -12.05 -5.84 38.35
N LEU A 26 -10.95 -6.10 37.64
CA LEU A 26 -10.93 -6.07 36.19
C LEU A 26 -10.92 -7.50 35.67
N HIS A 27 -11.90 -7.82 34.84
CA HIS A 27 -11.98 -9.09 34.16
C HIS A 27 -11.41 -8.92 32.75
N HIS A 28 -10.45 -9.76 32.41
CA HIS A 28 -9.86 -9.85 31.08
C HIS A 28 -10.40 -11.09 30.37
N LEU A 29 -10.91 -10.93 29.14
CA LEU A 29 -11.35 -12.03 28.29
C LEU A 29 -10.16 -12.59 27.51
N ASN A 30 -9.77 -13.82 27.85
CA ASN A 30 -8.76 -14.52 27.09
C ASN A 30 -9.37 -15.11 25.81
N ARG A 31 -9.07 -14.53 24.64
CA ARG A 31 -9.56 -15.02 23.34
C ARG A 31 -9.00 -16.39 22.93
N TYR A 32 -7.94 -16.86 23.58
CA TYR A 32 -7.29 -18.14 23.28
C TYR A 32 -7.83 -19.32 24.11
N HIS A 33 -8.81 -19.12 25.01
CA HIS A 33 -9.32 -20.17 25.89
C HIS A 33 -10.02 -21.34 25.17
N ARG A 34 -10.37 -21.21 23.88
CA ARG A 34 -11.11 -22.21 23.10
C ARG A 34 -10.22 -23.10 22.23
N GLN A 35 -8.92 -23.17 22.53
CA GLN A 35 -7.99 -24.01 21.75
C GLN A 35 -8.15 -25.51 22.04
N GLU A 36 -8.94 -25.90 23.04
CA GLU A 36 -9.19 -27.30 23.39
C GLU A 36 -10.01 -27.99 22.28
N GLY A 37 -9.47 -29.06 21.69
CA GLY A 37 -10.14 -29.86 20.65
C GLY A 37 -9.99 -29.33 19.21
N ILE A 38 -9.31 -28.21 18.98
CA ILE A 38 -9.00 -27.75 17.62
C ILE A 38 -7.86 -28.61 17.06
N LEU A 39 -8.13 -29.29 15.94
CA LEU A 39 -7.12 -30.01 15.15
C LEU A 39 -6.18 -29.00 14.47
N ASN A 40 -5.21 -28.50 15.23
CA ASN A 40 -4.13 -27.68 14.71
C ASN A 40 -2.96 -28.57 14.25
N PRO A 41 -2.40 -28.35 13.05
CA PRO A 41 -1.14 -28.98 12.62
C PRO A 41 0.01 -28.83 13.63
N ASN A 42 -0.02 -27.77 14.45
CA ASN A 42 0.85 -27.59 15.62
C ASN A 42 -0.03 -27.42 16.86
N PRO A 43 -0.41 -28.50 17.57
CA PRO A 43 -1.28 -28.41 18.73
C PRO A 43 -0.55 -27.68 19.88
N VAL A 44 -1.23 -26.73 20.52
CA VAL A 44 -0.73 -26.13 21.77
C VAL A 44 -0.86 -27.18 22.88
N PRO A 45 0.17 -27.39 23.70
CA PRO A 45 0.10 -28.31 24.84
C PRO A 45 -1.15 -28.08 25.69
N ILE A 46 -1.90 -29.14 25.99
CA ILE A 46 -3.18 -29.06 26.73
C ILE A 46 -2.97 -28.42 28.10
N GLU A 47 -1.81 -28.65 28.75
CA GLU A 47 -1.53 -28.04 30.06
C GLU A 47 -1.48 -26.51 29.97
N LEU A 48 -0.99 -25.95 28.85
CA LEU A 48 -1.01 -24.51 28.63
C LEU A 48 -2.45 -24.03 28.42
N VAL A 49 -3.23 -24.70 27.57
CA VAL A 49 -4.63 -24.33 27.32
C VAL A 49 -5.45 -24.31 28.61
N GLN A 50 -5.30 -25.33 29.46
CA GLN A 50 -6.00 -25.43 30.75
C GLN A 50 -5.56 -24.37 31.77
N ARG A 51 -4.30 -23.90 31.70
CA ARG A 51 -3.80 -22.81 32.54
C ARG A 51 -4.42 -21.46 32.19
N PHE A 52 -4.93 -21.33 30.97
CA PHE A 52 -5.45 -20.11 30.39
C PHE A 52 -6.98 -20.08 30.49
N THR A 53 -7.50 -19.71 31.65
CA THR A 53 -8.95 -19.57 31.86
C THR A 53 -9.59 -18.57 30.90
N LYS A 54 -10.87 -18.77 30.58
CA LYS A 54 -11.67 -17.85 29.74
C LYS A 54 -11.64 -16.41 30.24
N PHE A 55 -11.71 -16.26 31.55
CA PHE A 55 -11.62 -14.96 32.22
C PHE A 55 -10.47 -14.99 33.23
N SER A 56 -9.64 -13.97 33.20
CA SER A 56 -8.61 -13.73 34.22
C SER A 56 -8.94 -12.46 35.01
N GLU A 57 -8.86 -12.53 36.33
CA GLU A 57 -9.05 -11.38 37.21
C GLU A 57 -7.73 -10.64 37.43
N ILE A 58 -7.72 -9.33 37.21
CA ILE A 58 -6.59 -8.45 37.52
C ILE A 58 -6.96 -7.63 38.76
N PRO A 59 -6.32 -7.88 39.92
CA PRO A 59 -6.58 -7.10 41.12
C PRO A 59 -5.90 -5.72 41.03
N CYS A 60 -6.68 -4.65 41.17
CA CYS A 60 -6.15 -3.29 41.33
C CYS A 60 -6.38 -2.80 42.76
N SER A 61 -5.30 -2.47 43.49
CA SER A 61 -5.43 -1.81 44.79
C SER A 61 -6.02 -0.41 44.63
N ARG A 62 -6.92 -0.01 45.54
CA ARG A 62 -7.52 1.34 45.56
C ARG A 62 -6.47 2.44 45.72
N GLU A 63 -5.40 2.18 46.49
CA GLU A 63 -4.33 3.16 46.73
C GLU A 63 -3.56 3.52 45.45
N ASN A 64 -3.52 2.60 44.48
CA ASN A 64 -2.77 2.74 43.23
C ASN A 64 -3.67 2.66 41.99
N LEU A 65 -4.94 3.05 42.12
CA LEU A 65 -5.95 2.86 41.07
C LEU A 65 -5.57 3.56 39.75
N SER A 66 -5.08 4.80 39.84
CA SER A 66 -4.66 5.58 38.67
C SER A 66 -3.48 4.93 37.93
N THR A 67 -2.48 4.46 38.67
CA THR A 67 -1.34 3.72 38.13
C THR A 67 -1.78 2.41 37.49
N CYS A 68 -2.72 1.68 38.12
CA CYS A 68 -3.27 0.44 37.58
C CYS A 68 -3.98 0.69 36.24
N TYR A 69 -4.85 1.70 36.16
CA TYR A 69 -5.55 2.06 34.93
C TYR A 69 -4.62 2.56 33.83
N SER A 70 -3.60 3.34 34.17
CA SER A 70 -2.60 3.78 33.20
C SER A 70 -1.84 2.60 32.60
N ALA A 71 -1.38 1.66 33.45
CA ALA A 71 -0.70 0.45 33.01
C ALA A 71 -1.62 -0.45 32.16
N LEU A 72 -2.90 -0.56 32.52
CA LEU A 72 -3.87 -1.31 31.73
C LEU A 72 -4.12 -0.71 30.36
N ASN A 73 -4.26 0.62 30.27
CA ASN A 73 -4.39 1.29 28.98
C ASN A 73 -3.14 1.09 28.11
N GLN A 74 -1.95 1.27 28.67
CA GLN A 74 -0.69 1.05 27.95
C GLN A 74 -0.57 -0.40 27.45
N ASN A 75 -0.91 -1.37 28.30
CA ASN A 75 -0.89 -2.78 27.91
C ASN A 75 -1.96 -3.11 26.87
N ALA A 76 -3.17 -2.56 27.00
CA ALA A 76 -4.24 -2.73 26.02
C ALA A 76 -3.85 -2.17 24.66
N ASP A 77 -3.25 -0.98 24.63
CA ASP A 77 -2.77 -0.35 23.40
C ASP A 77 -1.63 -1.16 22.77
N PHE A 78 -0.67 -1.64 23.59
CA PHE A 78 0.41 -2.50 23.13
C PHE A 78 -0.11 -3.83 22.55
N VAL A 79 -1.02 -4.50 23.26
CA VAL A 79 -1.62 -5.78 22.83
C VAL A 79 -2.44 -5.57 21.56
N SER A 80 -3.25 -4.51 21.51
CA SER A 80 -4.02 -4.16 20.33
C SER A 80 -3.12 -3.86 19.12
N ALA A 81 -2.07 -3.06 19.29
CA ALA A 81 -1.16 -2.73 18.19
C ALA A 81 -0.36 -3.95 17.70
N THR A 82 -0.01 -4.87 18.61
CA THR A 82 0.88 -6.02 18.31
C THR A 82 0.11 -7.23 17.79
N PHE A 83 -1.01 -7.57 18.41
CA PHE A 83 -1.70 -8.84 18.22
C PHE A 83 -3.04 -8.72 17.49
N ASN A 84 -3.67 -7.54 17.46
CA ASN A 84 -5.01 -7.41 16.86
C ASN A 84 -5.02 -7.84 15.39
N LYS A 85 -3.91 -7.65 14.67
CA LYS A 85 -3.74 -8.11 13.28
C LYS A 85 -4.08 -9.60 13.08
N TYR A 86 -3.78 -10.47 14.05
CA TYR A 86 -4.07 -11.91 13.94
C TYR A 86 -5.55 -12.26 14.04
N PHE A 87 -6.39 -11.33 14.49
CA PHE A 87 -7.84 -11.52 14.54
C PHE A 87 -8.52 -11.11 13.23
N TRP A 88 -7.83 -10.48 12.29
CA TRP A 88 -8.40 -10.12 11.00
C TRP A 88 -8.24 -11.23 9.96
N THR A 89 -9.26 -11.40 9.13
CA THR A 89 -9.22 -12.31 7.98
C THR A 89 -10.04 -11.73 6.83
N PHE A 90 -9.72 -12.11 5.60
CA PHE A 90 -10.47 -11.64 4.42
C PHE A 90 -11.71 -12.50 4.22
N GLY A 91 -12.90 -11.87 4.19
CA GLY A 91 -14.17 -12.57 4.13
C GLY A 91 -14.28 -13.52 2.94
N ASN A 92 -13.75 -13.15 1.78
CA ASN A 92 -13.84 -13.96 0.55
C ASN A 92 -12.90 -15.18 0.54
N TRP A 93 -12.07 -15.38 1.57
CA TRP A 93 -11.28 -16.61 1.71
C TRP A 93 -12.06 -17.76 2.34
N MET A 94 -13.27 -17.49 2.81
CA MET A 94 -14.06 -18.43 3.58
C MET A 94 -15.43 -18.67 2.96
N ASP A 95 -15.94 -19.88 3.18
CA ASP A 95 -17.30 -20.27 2.87
C ASP A 95 -18.14 -20.17 4.16
N ASP A 96 -19.35 -19.63 4.07
CA ASP A 96 -20.27 -19.49 5.20
C ASP A 96 -21.02 -20.81 5.42
N ILE A 97 -20.73 -21.45 6.56
CA ILE A 97 -21.45 -22.60 7.06
C ILE A 97 -22.07 -22.15 8.38
N GLN A 98 -23.34 -22.47 8.61
CA GLN A 98 -24.10 -21.96 9.75
C GLN A 98 -23.30 -22.05 11.07
N PHE A 99 -22.94 -20.89 11.65
CA PHE A 99 -22.16 -20.68 12.89
C PHE A 99 -20.63 -20.90 12.83
N GLU A 100 -20.06 -21.38 11.72
CA GLU A 100 -18.62 -21.57 11.51
C GLU A 100 -18.18 -21.16 10.10
N TYR A 101 -17.13 -20.35 10.01
CA TYR A 101 -16.50 -20.10 8.71
C TYR A 101 -15.50 -21.19 8.40
N LYS A 102 -15.55 -21.72 7.18
CA LYS A 102 -14.58 -22.69 6.68
C LYS A 102 -13.65 -22.03 5.69
N TYR A 103 -12.33 -22.17 5.88
CA TYR A 103 -11.37 -21.64 4.91
C TYR A 103 -11.39 -22.44 3.61
N SER A 104 -11.45 -21.71 2.49
CA SER A 104 -11.40 -22.31 1.16
C SER A 104 -10.08 -23.05 0.93
N GLN A 105 -10.12 -24.12 0.12
CA GLN A 105 -8.92 -24.88 -0.22
C GLN A 105 -7.88 -24.03 -0.95
N ASP A 106 -8.32 -23.10 -1.81
CA ASP A 106 -7.42 -22.22 -2.57
C ASP A 106 -6.64 -21.30 -1.64
N PHE A 107 -7.32 -20.72 -0.64
CA PHE A 107 -6.65 -19.91 0.37
C PHE A 107 -5.58 -20.70 1.13
N ARG A 108 -5.91 -21.92 1.56
CA ARG A 108 -4.96 -22.79 2.29
C ARG A 108 -3.74 -23.14 1.44
N LYS A 109 -3.94 -23.43 0.15
CA LYS A 109 -2.85 -23.68 -0.81
C LYS A 109 -1.96 -22.45 -0.96
N MET A 110 -2.55 -21.27 -1.16
CA MET A 110 -1.81 -20.00 -1.25
C MET A 110 -0.99 -19.71 0.02
N GLN A 111 -1.61 -19.88 1.19
CA GLN A 111 -0.93 -19.67 2.47
C GLN A 111 0.25 -20.62 2.66
N THR A 112 0.05 -21.91 2.38
CA THR A 112 1.11 -22.92 2.50
C THR A 112 2.25 -22.67 1.51
N LYS A 113 1.91 -22.31 0.25
CA LYS A 113 2.87 -22.09 -0.83
C LYS A 113 3.76 -20.87 -0.59
N TYR A 114 3.17 -19.75 -0.17
CA TYR A 114 3.85 -18.45 -0.17
C TYR A 114 4.15 -17.88 1.21
N PHE A 115 3.36 -18.20 2.23
CA PHE A 115 3.44 -17.47 3.51
C PHE A 115 3.92 -18.36 4.66
N PHE A 116 3.79 -19.68 4.58
CA PHE A 116 4.17 -20.55 5.70
C PHE A 116 5.67 -20.48 6.03
N THR A 117 6.54 -20.48 5.02
CA THR A 117 8.00 -20.58 5.21
C THR A 117 8.77 -19.27 5.00
N THR A 118 8.20 -18.30 4.28
CA THR A 118 8.89 -17.03 3.97
C THR A 118 8.11 -15.82 4.47
N LYS A 119 8.82 -14.92 5.14
CA LYS A 119 8.28 -13.63 5.59
C LYS A 119 8.07 -12.66 4.43
N TYR A 120 8.85 -12.82 3.36
CA TYR A 120 8.84 -11.97 2.18
C TYR A 120 8.60 -12.85 0.95
N PRO A 121 7.33 -13.13 0.62
CA PRO A 121 7.01 -13.92 -0.57
C PRO A 121 7.40 -13.17 -1.84
N ASP A 122 7.60 -13.91 -2.93
CA ASP A 122 7.66 -13.31 -4.26
C ASP A 122 6.28 -12.78 -4.65
N TRP A 123 6.10 -11.47 -4.53
CA TRP A 123 4.83 -10.81 -4.78
C TRP A 123 4.31 -10.96 -6.20
N PHE A 124 5.17 -11.20 -7.19
CA PHE A 124 4.72 -11.47 -8.55
C PHE A 124 4.04 -12.83 -8.64
N SER A 125 4.67 -13.86 -8.07
CA SER A 125 4.07 -15.19 -7.99
C SER A 125 2.76 -15.20 -7.18
N VAL A 126 2.69 -14.42 -6.09
CA VAL A 126 1.44 -14.25 -5.33
C VAL A 126 0.37 -13.57 -6.18
N ALA A 127 0.71 -12.52 -6.93
CA ALA A 127 -0.24 -11.81 -7.80
C ALA A 127 -0.78 -12.70 -8.92
N ASP A 128 0.09 -13.49 -9.55
CA ASP A 128 -0.27 -14.40 -10.64
C ASP A 128 -1.25 -15.48 -10.19
N ASP A 129 -1.08 -16.00 -8.97
CA ASP A 129 -1.95 -17.03 -8.39
C ASP A 129 -3.19 -16.48 -7.67
N SER A 130 -3.28 -15.16 -7.46
CA SER A 130 -4.43 -14.53 -6.79
C SER A 130 -5.67 -14.50 -7.69
N LYS A 131 -6.86 -14.61 -7.10
CA LYS A 131 -8.15 -14.61 -7.84
C LYS A 131 -8.54 -13.24 -8.41
N GLY A 132 -7.82 -12.18 -8.03
CA GLY A 132 -8.05 -10.81 -8.47
C GLY A 132 -7.30 -9.79 -7.62
N LEU A 133 -7.52 -8.50 -7.91
CA LEU A 133 -6.83 -7.41 -7.23
C LEU A 133 -7.13 -7.36 -5.72
N GLU A 134 -8.38 -7.55 -5.31
CA GLU A 134 -8.75 -7.51 -3.90
C GLU A 134 -8.13 -8.65 -3.10
N ASP A 135 -8.09 -9.85 -3.69
CA ASP A 135 -7.46 -11.04 -3.11
C ASP A 135 -5.96 -10.83 -2.90
N PHE A 136 -5.29 -10.31 -3.94
CA PHE A 136 -3.87 -9.94 -3.87
C PHE A 136 -3.59 -8.85 -2.82
N ILE A 137 -4.43 -7.82 -2.75
CA ILE A 137 -4.32 -6.77 -1.72
C ILE A 137 -4.52 -7.37 -0.32
N ALA A 138 -5.49 -8.29 -0.14
CA ALA A 138 -5.71 -8.95 1.14
C ALA A 138 -4.48 -9.75 1.59
N TYR A 139 -3.86 -10.52 0.68
CA TYR A 139 -2.59 -11.21 0.95
C TYR A 139 -1.46 -10.24 1.32
N THR A 140 -1.42 -9.08 0.67
CA THR A 140 -0.41 -8.05 0.95
C THR A 140 -0.61 -7.43 2.33
N ILE A 141 -1.85 -7.09 2.70
CA ILE A 141 -2.18 -6.47 3.99
C ILE A 141 -1.96 -7.47 5.15
N LEU A 142 -2.40 -8.72 4.95
CA LEU A 142 -2.37 -9.76 5.98
C LEU A 142 -1.07 -10.59 5.96
N SER A 143 -0.07 -10.21 5.17
CA SER A 143 1.14 -11.01 4.97
C SER A 143 1.87 -11.38 6.26
N GLU A 144 1.97 -10.43 7.19
CA GLU A 144 2.59 -10.66 8.49
C GLU A 144 1.80 -11.62 9.38
N THR A 145 0.49 -11.70 9.18
CA THR A 145 -0.42 -12.58 9.94
C THR A 145 -0.49 -13.99 9.35
N LEU A 146 -0.06 -14.16 8.10
CA LEU A 146 0.00 -15.45 7.42
C LEU A 146 1.36 -16.14 7.60
N TYR A 147 2.39 -15.37 7.98
CA TYR A 147 3.76 -15.86 8.12
C TYR A 147 3.92 -16.81 9.31
N ASN A 148 4.45 -18.01 9.04
CA ASN A 148 4.76 -19.03 10.05
C ASN A 148 3.60 -19.31 11.02
N ILE A 149 2.37 -19.23 10.51
CA ILE A 149 1.15 -19.49 11.28
C ILE A 149 0.42 -20.66 10.66
N THR A 150 0.01 -21.56 11.54
CA THR A 150 -0.86 -22.67 11.21
C THR A 150 -2.30 -22.18 11.26
N ILE A 151 -3.01 -22.24 10.12
CA ILE A 151 -4.41 -21.81 10.05
C ILE A 151 -5.32 -23.04 10.18
N PRO A 152 -6.30 -23.03 11.12
CA PRO A 152 -7.25 -24.13 11.28
C PRO A 152 -8.16 -24.25 10.05
N GLU A 153 -8.85 -25.38 9.92
CA GLU A 153 -9.78 -25.59 8.80
C GLU A 153 -11.05 -24.74 8.91
N SER A 154 -11.61 -24.61 10.11
CA SER A 154 -12.74 -23.75 10.42
C SER A 154 -12.46 -22.86 11.64
N ILE A 155 -13.23 -21.77 11.73
CA ILE A 155 -13.23 -20.83 12.85
C ILE A 155 -14.67 -20.46 13.20
N PHE A 156 -14.94 -20.15 14.46
CA PHE A 156 -16.26 -19.62 14.83
C PHE A 156 -16.42 -18.17 14.35
N VAL A 157 -17.64 -17.81 13.96
CA VAL A 157 -17.99 -16.47 13.43
C VAL A 157 -17.55 -15.33 14.37
N ASN A 158 -17.56 -15.57 15.69
CA ASN A 158 -17.24 -14.55 16.69
C ASN A 158 -15.73 -14.45 17.03
N ASP A 159 -14.89 -15.34 16.48
CA ASP A 159 -13.47 -15.40 16.85
C ASP A 159 -12.57 -14.56 15.93
N LYS A 160 -13.07 -14.10 14.77
CA LYS A 160 -12.33 -13.27 13.81
C LYS A 160 -13.14 -12.05 13.35
N TYR A 161 -12.41 -10.99 13.03
CA TYR A 161 -12.89 -9.83 12.31
C TYR A 161 -12.74 -10.03 10.81
N LEU A 162 -13.76 -9.61 10.07
CA LEU A 162 -13.82 -9.76 8.62
C LEU A 162 -13.43 -8.46 7.92
N TYR A 163 -12.42 -8.55 7.07
CA TYR A 163 -12.08 -7.55 6.08
C TYR A 163 -12.75 -7.92 4.75
N PHE A 164 -13.45 -6.98 4.12
CA PHE A 164 -14.19 -7.20 2.86
C PHE A 164 -13.60 -6.42 1.68
N GLY A 165 -12.32 -6.04 1.73
CA GLY A 165 -11.66 -5.39 0.59
C GLY A 165 -12.04 -3.92 0.45
N SER A 166 -12.20 -3.49 -0.82
CA SER A 166 -12.60 -2.13 -1.15
C SER A 166 -14.10 -1.88 -0.93
N ALA A 167 -14.88 -2.95 -0.76
CA ALA A 167 -16.27 -2.84 -0.36
C ALA A 167 -16.36 -2.18 1.02
N THR A 168 -16.97 -1.00 1.05
CA THR A 168 -17.14 -0.18 2.25
C THR A 168 -17.57 -1.00 3.46
N PHE A 169 -16.91 -0.78 4.60
CA PHE A 169 -17.26 -1.22 5.97
C PHE A 169 -18.65 -0.74 6.46
N ARG A 170 -19.61 -0.52 5.55
CA ARG A 170 -20.73 0.39 5.76
C ARG A 170 -21.87 -0.15 6.64
N TYR A 171 -21.95 -1.45 6.94
CA TYR A 171 -23.17 -1.98 7.58
C TYR A 171 -23.01 -3.17 8.54
N LEU A 172 -21.84 -3.42 9.12
CA LEU A 172 -21.76 -4.40 10.22
C LEU A 172 -22.02 -3.71 11.57
N ARG A 173 -23.16 -4.06 12.18
CA ARG A 173 -23.55 -3.66 13.53
C ARG A 173 -22.56 -4.28 14.51
N GLY A 174 -21.60 -3.48 14.98
CA GLY A 174 -20.57 -3.89 15.92
C GLY A 174 -19.48 -2.85 15.93
N ASN A 175 -19.51 -1.94 16.92
CA ASN A 175 -18.61 -0.80 17.03
C ASN A 175 -17.17 -1.25 17.33
N HIS A 176 -16.47 -1.74 16.32
CA HIS A 176 -15.02 -1.85 16.38
C HIS A 176 -14.44 -0.55 15.85
N GLN A 177 -13.84 0.23 16.75
CA GLN A 177 -13.10 1.43 16.37
C GLN A 177 -11.89 0.99 15.55
N ILE A 178 -11.96 1.19 14.23
CA ILE A 178 -10.82 1.04 13.34
C ILE A 178 -9.96 2.29 13.56
N ILE A 179 -8.83 2.12 14.25
CA ILE A 179 -7.84 3.18 14.43
C ILE A 179 -6.82 3.04 13.32
N LEU A 180 -6.60 4.11 12.55
CA LEU A 180 -5.55 4.14 11.54
C LEU A 180 -4.19 4.20 12.24
N ILE A 181 -3.47 3.07 12.28
CA ILE A 181 -2.14 2.98 12.91
C ILE A 181 -1.04 3.49 11.96
N GLY A 182 -1.28 3.42 10.65
CA GLY A 182 -0.33 3.89 9.65
C GLY A 182 -0.86 3.77 8.23
N ARG A 183 -0.15 4.39 7.29
CA ARG A 183 -0.41 4.30 5.86
C ARG A 183 0.83 3.77 5.17
N LYS A 184 0.68 2.65 4.45
CA LYS A 184 1.72 2.13 3.55
C LYS A 184 1.30 2.41 2.12
N SER A 185 2.02 3.27 1.42
CA SER A 185 1.84 3.49 -0.01
C SER A 185 2.69 2.48 -0.78
N CYS A 186 2.06 1.47 -1.34
CA CYS A 186 2.70 0.58 -2.30
C CYS A 186 2.46 1.16 -3.71
N SER A 187 3.51 1.69 -4.34
CA SER A 187 3.45 1.99 -5.78
C SER A 187 3.64 0.68 -6.53
N PHE A 188 2.59 0.15 -7.14
CA PHE A 188 2.69 -1.06 -7.97
C PHE A 188 3.44 -0.80 -9.29
N ILE A 189 3.76 0.46 -9.59
CA ILE A 189 4.76 0.87 -10.60
C ILE A 189 6.11 0.98 -9.89
N SER A 190 6.53 -0.09 -9.22
CA SER A 190 7.86 -0.10 -8.62
C SER A 190 8.75 -1.01 -9.46
N CYS A 191 9.75 -0.39 -10.06
CA CYS A 191 10.77 -0.97 -10.94
C CYS A 191 11.67 -2.01 -10.24
N TYR A 192 11.15 -2.82 -9.31
CA TYR A 192 11.93 -3.74 -8.45
C TYR A 192 12.52 -4.96 -9.18
N GLY A 193 12.36 -5.06 -10.50
CA GLY A 193 13.00 -6.09 -11.34
C GLY A 193 14.05 -5.56 -12.32
N ILE A 194 14.28 -4.25 -12.38
CA ILE A 194 15.24 -3.67 -13.35
C ILE A 194 16.63 -3.70 -12.71
N GLN A 195 17.50 -4.60 -13.20
CA GLN A 195 18.92 -4.59 -12.88
C GLN A 195 19.47 -3.18 -13.05
N HIS A 196 20.00 -2.62 -11.95
CA HIS A 196 20.39 -1.21 -11.87
C HIS A 196 21.36 -0.79 -12.99
N GLU A 197 22.17 -1.75 -13.48
CA GLU A 197 23.19 -1.58 -14.51
C GLU A 197 22.65 -1.23 -15.91
N ARG A 198 21.36 -1.48 -16.22
CA ARG A 198 20.73 -1.10 -17.50
C ARG A 198 19.54 -0.15 -17.35
N SER A 199 19.40 0.47 -16.18
CA SER A 199 18.25 1.30 -15.81
C SER A 199 18.01 2.47 -16.77
N TYR A 200 19.04 3.15 -17.27
CA TYR A 200 18.90 4.28 -18.19
C TYR A 200 18.31 3.89 -19.56
N GLU A 201 18.67 2.73 -20.09
CA GLU A 201 18.18 2.25 -21.38
C GLU A 201 16.67 2.02 -21.33
N LEU A 202 16.18 1.53 -20.19
CA LEU A 202 14.75 1.28 -19.97
C LEU A 202 13.90 2.55 -20.03
N TYR A 203 14.39 3.69 -19.51
CA TYR A 203 13.65 4.95 -19.52
C TYR A 203 13.73 5.69 -20.85
N THR A 204 14.75 5.41 -21.66
CA THR A 204 14.94 6.04 -22.98
C THR A 204 14.32 5.24 -24.11
N LYS A 205 14.12 3.92 -23.95
CA LYS A 205 13.55 3.00 -24.94
C LYS A 205 12.10 3.27 -25.40
N PRO A 206 11.18 3.80 -24.57
CA PRO A 206 9.78 4.00 -25.01
C PRO A 206 9.64 4.89 -26.24
N PHE A 207 10.65 5.74 -26.48
CA PHE A 207 10.74 6.53 -27.70
C PHE A 207 12.00 6.19 -28.48
N HIS A 208 11.85 6.12 -29.80
CA HIS A 208 12.99 6.01 -30.70
C HIS A 208 13.90 7.24 -30.56
N ARG A 209 15.22 7.08 -30.76
CA ARG A 209 16.20 8.17 -30.69
C ARG A 209 15.81 9.38 -31.53
N GLY A 210 15.16 9.15 -32.67
CA GLY A 210 14.63 10.20 -33.54
C GLY A 210 13.63 11.12 -32.84
N VAL A 211 12.71 10.58 -32.03
CA VAL A 211 11.71 11.37 -31.29
C VAL A 211 12.39 12.26 -30.25
N TRP A 212 13.36 11.72 -29.52
CA TRP A 212 14.16 12.50 -28.56
C TRP A 212 14.92 13.65 -29.24
N ILE A 213 15.52 13.38 -30.40
CA ILE A 213 16.19 14.42 -31.20
C ILE A 213 15.18 15.47 -31.66
N SER A 214 13.99 15.07 -32.11
CA SER A 214 12.92 16.01 -32.51
C SER A 214 12.47 16.90 -31.35
N ILE A 215 12.24 16.35 -30.15
CA ILE A 215 11.91 17.12 -28.95
C ILE A 215 13.01 18.16 -28.67
N PHE A 216 14.28 17.74 -28.72
CA PHE A 216 15.41 18.63 -28.50
C PHE A 216 15.50 19.74 -29.56
N LEU A 217 15.25 19.42 -30.83
CA LEU A 217 15.24 20.41 -31.93
C LEU A 217 14.12 21.44 -31.77
N VAL A 218 12.95 21.05 -31.27
CA VAL A 218 11.87 22.00 -30.96
C VAL A 218 12.30 22.98 -29.86
N ILE A 219 12.95 22.49 -28.80
CA ILE A 219 13.50 23.37 -27.74
C ILE A 219 14.56 24.32 -28.31
N LEU A 220 15.46 23.84 -29.16
CA LEU A 220 16.44 24.70 -29.84
C LEU A 220 15.77 25.76 -30.73
N SER A 221 14.66 25.42 -31.38
CA SER A 221 13.89 26.38 -32.18
C SER A 221 13.30 27.49 -31.31
N PHE A 222 12.82 27.19 -30.10
CA PHE A 222 12.35 28.20 -29.15
C PHE A 222 13.49 29.12 -28.68
N ILE A 223 14.67 28.57 -28.44
CA ILE A 223 15.87 29.38 -28.13
C ILE A 223 16.21 30.31 -29.29
N GLY A 224 16.22 29.80 -30.53
CA GLY A 224 16.50 30.57 -31.73
C GLY A 224 15.48 31.67 -31.98
N LEU A 225 14.18 31.37 -31.85
CA LEU A 225 13.09 32.35 -31.95
C LEU A 225 13.24 33.45 -30.92
N THR A 226 13.53 33.09 -29.66
CA THR A 226 13.77 34.04 -28.57
C THR A 226 14.95 34.96 -28.90
N TRP A 227 16.07 34.38 -29.33
CA TRP A 227 17.27 35.14 -29.66
C TRP A 227 17.03 36.10 -30.82
N ALA A 228 16.38 35.63 -31.88
CA ALA A 228 15.97 36.46 -33.01
C ALA A 228 15.05 37.59 -32.54
N THR A 229 14.05 37.33 -31.71
CA THR A 229 13.13 38.37 -31.23
C THR A 229 13.81 39.41 -30.36
N ASN A 230 14.72 38.99 -29.47
CA ASN A 230 15.52 39.90 -28.64
C ASN A 230 16.46 40.76 -29.50
N SER A 231 16.97 40.21 -30.62
CA SER A 231 17.85 40.92 -31.54
C SER A 231 17.10 41.90 -32.44
N PHE A 232 15.95 41.50 -33.00
CA PHE A 232 15.16 42.32 -33.92
C PHE A 232 14.33 43.41 -33.21
N PHE A 233 13.77 43.11 -32.03
CA PHE A 233 12.89 44.03 -31.30
C PHE A 233 13.58 44.71 -30.10
N GLY A 234 14.88 44.45 -29.88
CA GLY A 234 15.64 44.99 -28.74
C GLY A 234 15.79 46.51 -28.70
N ASN A 235 15.42 47.21 -29.79
CA ASN A 235 15.54 48.67 -29.93
C ASN A 235 14.18 49.41 -29.94
N GLU A 236 13.04 48.72 -29.90
CA GLU A 236 11.74 49.39 -29.79
C GLU A 236 11.41 49.61 -28.30
N THR A 237 11.76 50.79 -27.80
CA THR A 237 11.18 51.35 -26.58
C THR A 237 9.72 51.69 -26.85
N GLU A 238 8.77 50.84 -26.42
CA GLU A 238 7.37 51.24 -26.27
C GLU A 238 7.15 51.91 -24.90
N PRO A 239 6.79 53.20 -24.85
CA PRO A 239 6.09 53.82 -23.72
C PRO A 239 4.55 53.79 -23.94
N PRO A 240 3.69 53.82 -22.90
CA PRO A 240 3.94 53.90 -21.46
C PRO A 240 3.14 52.83 -20.67
N THR A 241 3.55 51.56 -20.73
CA THR A 241 3.29 50.59 -19.66
C THR A 241 4.59 49.85 -19.43
N GLY A 242 5.51 50.50 -18.71
CA GLY A 242 6.93 50.16 -18.57
C GLY A 242 7.21 48.80 -17.96
N ARG A 243 6.97 47.73 -18.72
CA ARG A 243 7.47 46.39 -18.44
C ARG A 243 8.14 45.85 -19.69
N GLN A 244 9.36 46.34 -19.97
CA GLN A 244 10.27 45.68 -20.88
C GLN A 244 10.69 44.35 -20.24
N VAL A 245 9.90 43.30 -20.44
CA VAL A 245 10.28 41.95 -20.03
C VAL A 245 11.20 41.43 -21.12
N ARG A 246 12.50 41.75 -21.01
CA ARG A 246 13.52 40.96 -21.72
C ARG A 246 13.37 39.53 -21.26
N MET A 247 12.91 38.67 -22.15
CA MET A 247 12.82 37.24 -21.87
C MET A 247 14.22 36.66 -21.82
N SER A 248 14.57 36.10 -20.66
CA SER A 248 15.80 35.36 -20.52
C SER A 248 15.68 34.05 -21.29
N VAL A 249 16.68 33.72 -22.10
CA VAL A 249 16.76 32.42 -22.79
C VAL A 249 16.64 31.27 -21.79
N VAL A 250 17.17 31.45 -20.58
CA VAL A 250 17.11 30.46 -19.50
C VAL A 250 15.67 30.22 -19.04
N GLU A 251 14.83 31.27 -18.94
CA GLU A 251 13.44 31.14 -18.51
C GLU A 251 12.61 30.35 -19.53
N ILE A 252 12.87 30.53 -20.83
CA ILE A 252 12.18 29.81 -21.90
C ILE A 252 12.59 28.35 -21.96
N VAL A 253 13.87 28.05 -21.72
CA VAL A 253 14.35 26.67 -21.60
C VAL A 253 13.67 25.98 -20.41
N ILE A 254 13.68 26.62 -19.24
CA ILE A 254 13.04 26.09 -18.03
C ILE A 254 11.53 25.88 -18.27
N ALA A 255 10.84 26.83 -18.87
CA ALA A 255 9.41 26.71 -19.16
C ALA A 255 9.13 25.58 -20.16
N SER A 256 9.93 25.47 -21.23
CA SER A 256 9.75 24.42 -22.25
C SER A 256 9.91 23.01 -21.67
N PHE A 257 10.93 22.80 -20.83
CA PHE A 257 11.11 21.53 -20.12
C PHE A 257 10.05 21.29 -19.05
N SER A 258 9.64 22.33 -18.31
CA SER A 258 8.62 22.17 -17.26
C SER A 258 7.27 21.75 -17.84
N ILE A 259 6.90 22.27 -19.01
CA ILE A 259 5.69 21.86 -19.73
C ILE A 259 5.78 20.40 -20.16
N LEU A 260 6.93 19.99 -20.72
CA LEU A 260 7.16 18.59 -21.12
C LEU A 260 7.08 17.63 -19.92
N LEU A 261 7.55 18.07 -18.75
CA LEU A 261 7.55 17.29 -17.50
C LEU A 261 6.24 17.42 -16.70
N GLU A 262 5.21 18.10 -17.23
CA GLU A 262 3.94 18.36 -16.54
C GLU A 262 4.10 19.12 -15.19
N ILE A 263 5.18 19.88 -15.05
CA ILE A 263 5.45 20.70 -13.86
C ILE A 263 4.75 22.05 -14.01
N SER A 264 3.80 22.34 -13.12
CA SER A 264 3.13 23.63 -13.06
C SER A 264 4.10 24.72 -12.57
N LEU A 265 4.42 25.70 -13.42
CA LEU A 265 5.14 26.89 -13.03
C LEU A 265 4.15 28.02 -12.77
N SER A 266 4.22 28.67 -11.61
CA SER A 266 3.37 29.83 -11.28
C SER A 266 3.65 31.07 -12.14
N ALA A 267 4.74 31.06 -12.93
CA ALA A 267 5.18 32.19 -13.73
C ALA A 267 4.90 32.04 -15.24
N ILE A 268 4.10 31.06 -15.67
CA ILE A 268 3.86 30.77 -17.10
C ILE A 268 3.32 31.99 -17.85
N ASP A 269 2.38 32.72 -17.25
CA ASP A 269 1.78 33.92 -17.86
C ASP A 269 2.79 35.05 -18.12
N ARG A 270 3.94 35.04 -17.43
CA ARG A 270 5.02 36.01 -17.63
C ARG A 270 6.01 35.57 -18.72
N VAL A 271 6.12 34.28 -18.97
CA VAL A 271 7.12 33.70 -19.88
C VAL A 271 6.58 33.52 -21.30
N ILE A 272 5.25 33.42 -21.49
CA ILE A 272 4.66 33.29 -22.84
C ILE A 272 4.54 34.68 -23.49
N PRO A 273 5.29 34.96 -24.57
CA PRO A 273 5.09 36.19 -25.32
C PRO A 273 3.74 36.15 -26.03
N CYS A 274 2.95 37.24 -25.94
CA CYS A 274 1.67 37.35 -26.65
C CYS A 274 1.81 37.05 -28.16
N LYS A 275 2.93 37.47 -28.77
CA LYS A 275 3.21 37.25 -30.21
C LYS A 275 3.45 35.77 -30.58
N PHE A 276 3.89 34.94 -29.63
CA PHE A 276 4.18 33.51 -29.85
C PHE A 276 3.22 32.59 -29.11
N SER A 277 2.15 33.14 -28.54
CA SER A 277 1.19 32.40 -27.73
C SER A 277 0.63 31.18 -28.47
N ALA A 278 0.26 31.32 -29.74
CA ALA A 278 -0.28 30.22 -30.54
C ALA A 278 0.70 29.04 -30.70
N ILE A 279 1.98 29.31 -30.96
CA ILE A 279 3.02 28.28 -31.12
C ILE A 279 3.29 27.60 -29.76
N PHE A 280 3.27 28.38 -28.68
CA PHE A 280 3.49 27.86 -27.33
C PHE A 280 2.32 27.00 -26.85
N TRP A 281 1.08 27.38 -27.16
CA TRP A 281 -0.10 26.55 -26.90
C TRP A 281 -0.09 25.25 -27.70
N LEU A 282 0.36 25.30 -28.97
CA LEU A 282 0.56 24.10 -29.77
C LEU A 282 1.63 23.18 -29.15
N TRP A 283 2.70 23.75 -28.59
CA TRP A 283 3.71 22.99 -27.87
C TRP A 283 3.15 22.35 -26.59
N ILE A 284 2.37 23.07 -25.80
CA ILE A 284 1.70 22.52 -24.60
C ILE A 284 0.82 21.32 -25.00
N LEU A 285 -0.03 21.47 -26.01
CA LEU A 285 -0.88 20.38 -26.49
C LEU A 285 -0.05 19.18 -26.96
N SER A 286 1.04 19.46 -27.70
CA SER A 286 1.97 18.42 -28.16
C SER A 286 2.64 17.69 -26.99
N CYS A 287 3.08 18.41 -25.95
CA CYS A 287 3.66 17.83 -24.75
C CYS A 287 2.69 16.91 -24.02
N VAL A 288 1.40 17.28 -23.92
CA VAL A 288 0.36 16.42 -23.32
C VAL A 288 0.19 15.13 -24.13
N VAL A 289 0.19 15.21 -25.46
CA VAL A 289 0.12 14.01 -26.32
C VAL A 289 1.37 13.16 -26.15
N ILE A 290 2.56 13.77 -26.19
CA ILE A 290 3.85 13.08 -26.03
C ILE A 290 3.93 12.41 -24.65
N SER A 291 3.55 13.08 -23.57
CA SER A 291 3.63 12.52 -22.22
C SER A 291 2.65 11.36 -22.03
N ASN A 292 1.44 11.46 -22.57
CA ASN A 292 0.47 10.37 -22.55
C ASN A 292 0.93 9.18 -23.39
N MET A 293 1.43 9.42 -24.61
CA MET A 293 2.01 8.35 -25.43
C MET A 293 3.23 7.71 -24.76
N TYR A 294 4.09 8.50 -24.12
CA TYR A 294 5.23 7.98 -23.37
C TYR A 294 4.75 7.06 -22.24
N LYS A 295 3.77 7.49 -21.45
CA LYS A 295 3.17 6.70 -20.37
C LYS A 295 2.57 5.40 -20.92
N ASP A 296 1.80 5.47 -22.00
CA ASP A 296 1.17 4.31 -22.63
C ASP A 296 2.19 3.30 -23.17
N VAL A 297 3.21 3.77 -23.90
CA VAL A 297 4.27 2.90 -24.45
C VAL A 297 5.14 2.35 -23.32
N PHE A 298 5.49 3.16 -22.32
CA PHE A 298 6.21 2.68 -21.14
C PHE A 298 5.41 1.60 -20.40
N THR A 299 4.12 1.80 -20.17
CA THR A 299 3.27 0.78 -19.53
C THR A 299 3.09 -0.46 -20.41
N SER A 300 2.91 -0.31 -21.72
CA SER A 300 2.62 -1.43 -22.61
C SER A 300 3.85 -2.20 -23.09
N GLU A 301 5.03 -1.59 -23.15
CA GLU A 301 6.26 -2.26 -23.58
C GLU A 301 7.17 -2.59 -22.41
N VAL A 302 7.36 -1.65 -21.48
CA VAL A 302 8.29 -1.84 -20.36
C VAL A 302 7.63 -2.64 -19.23
N ILE A 303 6.36 -2.37 -18.91
CA ILE A 303 5.66 -3.10 -17.83
C ILE A 303 5.06 -4.42 -18.36
N LYS A 304 4.50 -4.44 -19.57
CA LYS A 304 3.85 -5.64 -20.13
C LYS A 304 4.85 -6.71 -20.61
N SER A 305 6.07 -6.37 -21.06
CA SER A 305 7.03 -7.39 -21.50
C SER A 305 7.58 -8.24 -20.36
N PHE A 306 7.30 -7.91 -19.10
CA PHE A 306 7.54 -8.79 -17.95
C PHE A 306 6.50 -9.93 -17.83
N ARG A 307 5.50 -10.01 -18.73
CA ARG A 307 4.83 -11.29 -19.02
C ARG A 307 5.86 -12.21 -19.68
N ARG A 308 6.59 -12.97 -18.87
CA ARG A 308 7.58 -13.94 -19.34
C ARG A 308 6.92 -14.90 -20.33
N ASN A 309 7.51 -14.99 -21.52
CA ASN A 309 7.40 -16.22 -22.30
C ASN A 309 7.87 -17.38 -21.41
N PRO A 310 7.13 -18.48 -21.31
CA PRO A 310 7.42 -19.61 -20.40
C PRO A 310 8.70 -20.41 -20.74
N ILE A 311 9.58 -19.89 -21.60
CA ILE A 311 10.69 -20.64 -22.19
C ILE A 311 12.03 -20.36 -21.47
N GLU A 312 12.18 -19.23 -20.77
CA GLU A 312 13.48 -18.87 -20.17
C GLU A 312 13.70 -19.37 -18.73
N SER A 313 12.71 -19.94 -18.04
CA SER A 313 12.94 -20.50 -16.69
C SER A 313 13.66 -21.85 -16.70
N ASN A 314 13.74 -22.54 -17.84
CA ASN A 314 14.42 -23.85 -17.93
C ASN A 314 15.93 -23.75 -18.20
N ARG A 315 16.48 -22.57 -18.50
CA ARG A 315 17.92 -22.46 -18.84
C ARG A 315 18.82 -22.08 -17.67
N ASN A 316 18.28 -21.47 -16.61
CA ASN A 316 19.08 -21.04 -15.46
C ASN A 316 18.95 -21.95 -14.22
N SER A 317 18.21 -23.05 -14.31
CA SER A 317 18.06 -24.02 -13.21
C SER A 317 19.10 -25.16 -13.22
N GLN A 318 20.04 -25.20 -14.18
CA GLN A 318 21.02 -26.30 -14.30
C GLN A 318 22.45 -25.97 -13.82
N ASP A 319 22.76 -24.73 -13.42
CA ASP A 319 24.14 -24.33 -13.09
C ASP A 319 24.44 -24.08 -11.59
N MET A 320 23.58 -24.50 -10.66
CA MET A 320 24.01 -24.67 -9.26
C MET A 320 24.47 -26.11 -9.02
N LYS A 321 25.66 -26.42 -9.52
CA LYS A 321 26.43 -27.58 -9.03
C LYS A 321 26.99 -27.25 -7.66
N PHE A 322 26.64 -28.10 -6.70
CA PHE A 322 27.29 -28.24 -5.41
C PHE A 322 28.81 -28.33 -5.57
N ILE A 323 29.52 -27.51 -4.80
CA ILE A 323 30.89 -27.78 -4.39
C ILE A 323 30.83 -27.97 -2.87
N ASN A 324 31.39 -29.09 -2.43
CA ASN A 324 31.41 -29.62 -1.05
C ASN A 324 31.81 -28.60 0.01
#